data_AF-A0A328KKW4-F1
#
_entry.id   AF-A0A328KKW4-F1
#
_cell.length_a   1.000
_cell.length_b   1.000
_cell.length_c   1.000
_cell.angle_alpha   90.00
_cell.angle_beta   90.00
_cell.angle_gamma   90.00
#
_symmetry.space_group_name_H-M   'P 1'
#
loop_
_entity.id
_entity.type
_entity.pdbx_description
1 polymer ?
#
loop_
_entity_poly.entity_id
_entity_poly.type
_entity_poly.pdbx_seq_one_letter_code
_entity_poly.pdbx_strand_id
1 'polypeptide(L)'
;MIILNREILAHTTPIQILILAGLWLPVFFTLWKITQERTQENYKILFVWLMLVGAHGITADIAKNNRMGKQVERIEVIGYFEDFQKTIENRGYEVVERRGNIVVLEREYE
;
A
#
# COMPACT_ATOMS: atom_id res chain seq x y z
N MET A 1 3.46 12.18 28.19
CA MET A 1 3.93 11.24 27.14
C MET A 1 5.13 11.84 26.44
N ILE A 2 6.28 11.17 26.46
CA ILE A 2 7.46 11.56 25.67
C ILE A 2 7.58 10.54 24.54
N ILE A 3 7.63 11.00 23.28
CA ILE A 3 7.82 10.15 22.11
C ILE A 3 9.33 10.00 21.88
N LEU A 4 9.80 8.76 21.88
CA LEU A 4 11.20 8.41 21.66
C LEU A 4 11.48 8.14 20.17
N ASN A 5 10.58 7.43 19.52
CA ASN A 5 10.68 7.09 18.10
C ASN A 5 9.29 7.08 17.47
N ARG A 6 9.23 7.40 16.17
CA ARG A 6 8.02 7.40 15.35
C ARG A 6 8.34 6.86 13.98
N GLU A 7 7.70 5.75 13.64
CA GLU A 7 7.85 5.07 12.36
C GLU A 7 6.49 4.93 11.69
N ILE A 8 6.44 5.18 10.38
CA ILE A 8 5.26 4.95 9.56
C ILE A 8 5.59 3.75 8.68
N LEU A 9 5.02 2.60 9.02
CA LEU A 9 5.11 1.40 8.20
C LEU A 9 3.99 1.44 7.16
N ALA A 10 4.35 1.81 5.94
CA ALA A 10 3.48 1.58 4.79
C ALA A 10 3.58 0.10 4.39
N HIS A 11 2.52 -0.67 4.62
CA HIS A 11 2.41 -2.04 4.08
C HIS A 11 2.08 -2.04 2.58
N THR A 12 2.76 -1.22 1.77
CA THR A 12 2.80 -1.46 0.33
C THR A 12 3.66 -2.70 0.11
N THR A 13 3.04 -3.87 -0.04
CA THR A 13 3.81 -5.09 -0.24
C THR A 13 4.56 -4.98 -1.57
N PRO A 14 5.90 -5.13 -1.60
CA PRO A 14 6.69 -5.04 -2.83
C PRO A 14 6.22 -6.04 -3.90
N ILE A 15 5.58 -7.13 -3.48
CA ILE A 15 4.92 -8.12 -4.32
C ILE A 15 3.81 -7.49 -5.18
N GLN A 16 3.00 -6.56 -4.66
CA GLN A 16 1.95 -5.90 -5.42
C GLN A 16 2.52 -4.99 -6.51
N ILE A 17 3.62 -4.30 -6.23
CA ILE A 17 4.32 -3.46 -7.21
C ILE A 17 4.89 -4.34 -8.33
N LEU A 18 5.46 -5.51 -7.98
CA LEU A 18 5.95 -6.48 -8.96
C LEU A 18 4.82 -7.07 -9.82
N ILE A 19 3.66 -7.37 -9.22
CA ILE A 19 2.47 -7.83 -9.96
C ILE A 19 1.99 -6.74 -10.93
N LEU A 20 1.93 -5.49 -10.48
CA LEU A 20 1.54 -4.36 -11.34
C LEU A 20 2.52 -4.18 -12.50
N ALA A 21 3.82 -4.19 -12.22
CA ALA A 21 4.85 -4.06 -13.24
C ALA A 21 4.78 -5.21 -14.26
N GLY A 22 4.61 -6.46 -13.80
CA GLY A 22 4.44 -7.63 -14.65
C GLY A 22 3.19 -7.58 -15.53
N LEU A 23 2.11 -6.96 -15.05
CA LEU A 23 0.87 -6.75 -15.81
C LEU A 23 0.99 -5.67 -16.87
N TRP A 24 1.67 -4.56 -16.57
CA TRP A 24 1.77 -3.42 -17.48
C TRP A 24 2.89 -3.56 -18.53
N LEU A 25 3.92 -4.36 -18.26
CA LEU A 25 5.01 -4.63 -19.20
C LEU A 25 4.53 -5.18 -20.56
N PRO A 26 3.69 -6.23 -20.63
CA PRO A 26 3.14 -6.73 -21.89
C PRO A 26 2.31 -5.69 -22.65
N VAL A 27 1.53 -4.87 -21.94
CA VAL A 27 0.72 -3.78 -22.52
C VAL A 27 1.64 -2.73 -23.15
N PHE A 28 2.70 -2.36 -22.43
CA PHE A 28 3.70 -1.41 -22.92
C PHE A 28 4.43 -1.94 -24.16
N PHE A 29 4.91 -3.19 -24.13
CA PHE A 29 5.63 -3.79 -25.28
C PHE A 29 4.72 -3.95 -26.51
N THR A 30 3.46 -4.31 -26.33
CA THR A 30 2.50 -4.42 -27.44
C THR A 30 2.18 -3.07 -28.05
N LEU A 31 1.91 -2.04 -27.23
CA LEU A 31 1.76 -0.66 -27.68
C LEU A 31 2.99 -0.16 -28.44
N TRP A 32 4.18 -0.36 -27.87
CA TRP A 32 5.45 0.04 -28.48
C TRP A 32 5.64 -0.58 -29.87
N LYS A 33 5.39 -1.88 -29.98
CA LYS A 33 5.49 -2.61 -31.26
C LYS A 33 4.49 -2.09 -32.29
N ILE A 34 3.25 -1.83 -31.87
CA ILE A 34 2.19 -1.26 -32.74
C ILE A 34 2.53 0.18 -33.17
N THR A 35 3.20 0.98 -32.35
CA THR A 35 3.63 2.32 -32.76
C THR A 35 4.80 2.30 -33.76
N GLN A 36 5.66 1.28 -33.71
CA GLN A 36 6.73 1.11 -34.70
C GLN A 36 6.22 0.55 -36.03
N GLU A 37 5.38 -0.47 -35.98
CA GLU A 37 4.69 -1.00 -37.16
C GLU A 37 3.51 -0.06 -37.47
N ARG A 38 3.68 0.89 -38.39
CA ARG A 38 2.64 1.85 -38.86
C ARG A 38 1.38 1.19 -39.49
N THR A 39 1.12 -0.07 -39.18
CA THR A 39 0.05 -0.92 -39.66
C THR A 39 -1.11 -0.86 -38.66
N GLN A 40 -2.09 0.00 -38.92
CA GLN A 40 -3.35 0.06 -38.17
C GLN A 40 -4.25 -1.11 -38.56
N GLU A 41 -3.90 -2.30 -38.09
CA GLU A 41 -4.79 -3.45 -38.21
C GLU A 41 -5.75 -3.43 -37.03
N ASN A 42 -7.05 -3.31 -37.31
CA ASN A 42 -8.11 -3.15 -36.31
C ASN A 42 -8.07 -4.22 -35.19
N TYR A 43 -7.59 -5.42 -35.50
CA TYR A 43 -7.45 -6.50 -34.51
C TYR A 43 -6.34 -6.25 -33.47
N LYS A 44 -5.23 -5.58 -33.84
CA LYS A 44 -4.14 -5.20 -32.92
C LYS A 44 -4.63 -4.14 -31.93
N ILE A 45 -5.45 -3.19 -32.41
CA ILE A 45 -6.06 -2.14 -31.58
C ILE A 45 -7.04 -2.77 -30.57
N LEU A 46 -7.91 -3.69 -31.03
CA LEU A 46 -8.84 -4.42 -30.15
C LEU A 46 -8.11 -5.21 -29.06
N PHE A 47 -6.99 -5.84 -29.41
CA PHE A 47 -6.16 -6.61 -28.47
C PHE A 47 -5.54 -5.72 -27.37
N VAL A 48 -5.04 -4.54 -27.73
CA VAL A 48 -4.54 -3.56 -26.75
C VAL A 48 -5.65 -3.07 -25.83
N TRP A 49 -6.84 -2.82 -26.35
CA TRP A 49 -8.00 -2.44 -25.54
C TRP A 49 -8.37 -3.53 -24.53
N LEU A 50 -8.39 -4.79 -24.94
CA LEU A 50 -8.63 -5.92 -24.03
C LEU A 50 -7.56 -6.01 -22.93
N MET A 51 -6.29 -5.85 -23.29
CA MET A 51 -5.17 -5.80 -22.35
C MET A 51 -5.30 -4.66 -21.33
N LEU A 52 -5.66 -3.46 -21.78
CA LEU A 52 -5.86 -2.30 -20.92
C LEU A 52 -7.03 -2.50 -19.95
N VAL A 53 -8.16 -3.00 -20.42
CA VAL A 53 -9.33 -3.27 -19.57
C VAL A 53 -9.01 -4.34 -18.53
N GLY A 54 -8.30 -5.40 -18.91
CA GLY A 54 -7.87 -6.45 -18.00
C GLY A 54 -6.90 -5.94 -16.93
N ALA A 55 -5.86 -5.20 -17.34
CA ALA A 55 -4.89 -4.60 -16.41
C ALA A 55 -5.57 -3.60 -15.47
N HIS A 56 -6.49 -2.78 -15.97
CA HIS A 56 -7.22 -1.82 -15.16
C HIS A 56 -8.16 -2.51 -14.16
N GLY A 57 -8.84 -3.58 -14.55
CA GLY A 57 -9.70 -4.36 -13.67
C GLY A 57 -8.91 -4.99 -12.50
N ILE A 58 -7.75 -5.57 -12.79
CA ILE A 58 -6.87 -6.15 -11.76
C ILE A 58 -6.29 -5.07 -10.84
N THR A 59 -5.90 -3.93 -11.39
CA THR A 59 -5.40 -2.79 -10.59
C THR A 59 -6.49 -2.25 -9.67
N ALA A 60 -7.72 -2.14 -10.17
CA ALA A 60 -8.87 -1.69 -9.40
C ALA A 60 -9.28 -2.71 -8.30
N ASP A 61 -9.17 -4.01 -8.57
CA ASP A 61 -9.39 -5.05 -7.56
C ASP A 61 -8.34 -4.99 -6.44
N ILE A 62 -7.05 -4.86 -6.81
CA ILE A 62 -5.95 -4.69 -5.83
C ILE A 62 -6.16 -3.43 -4.97
N ALA A 63 -6.58 -2.32 -5.58
CA ALA A 63 -6.85 -1.07 -4.86
C ALA A 63 -8.10 -1.17 -3.96
N LYS A 64 -9.21 -1.73 -4.47
CA LYS A 64 -10.48 -1.85 -3.74
C LYS A 64 -10.40 -2.82 -2.57
N ASN A 65 -9.59 -3.86 -2.68
CA ASN A 65 -9.47 -4.88 -1.64
C ASN A 65 -8.56 -4.45 -0.46
N ASN A 66 -8.31 -3.14 -0.30
CA ASN A 66 -7.46 -2.52 0.74
C ASN A 66 -6.08 -3.18 0.91
N ARG A 67 -5.63 -3.87 -0.13
CA ARG A 67 -4.34 -4.56 -0.16
C ARG A 67 -3.19 -3.57 -0.32
N MET A 68 -3.47 -2.37 -0.82
CA MET A 68 -2.53 -1.26 -0.83
C MET A 68 -2.44 -0.62 0.57
N GLY A 69 -1.74 -1.31 1.46
CA GLY A 69 -1.10 -0.76 2.64
C GLY A 69 -1.98 0.07 3.56
N LYS A 70 -2.62 -0.60 4.52
CA LYS A 70 -2.85 0.04 5.82
C LYS A 70 -1.51 0.61 6.30
N GLN A 71 -1.46 1.91 6.55
CA GLN A 71 -0.28 2.52 7.11
C GLN A 71 -0.37 2.32 8.62
N VAL A 72 0.55 1.56 9.19
CA VAL A 72 0.64 1.41 10.64
C VAL A 72 1.66 2.41 11.13
N GLU A 73 1.21 3.35 11.96
CA GLU A 73 2.11 4.20 12.72
C GLU A 73 2.51 3.49 14.00
N ARG A 74 3.80 3.24 14.14
CA ARG A 74 4.41 2.67 15.33
C ARG A 74 5.15 3.78 16.08
N ILE A 75 4.76 4.05 17.31
CA ILE A 75 5.44 5.02 18.18
C ILE A 75 5.95 4.36 19.44
N GLU A 76 7.18 4.68 19.82
CA GLU A 76 7.75 4.28 21.10
C GLU A 76 7.63 5.46 22.07
N VAL A 77 7.01 5.24 23.22
CA VAL A 77 6.75 6.29 24.20
C VAL A 77 7.16 5.86 25.60
N ILE A 78 7.59 6.80 26.44
CA ILE A 78 7.78 6.55 27.87
C ILE A 78 6.44 6.76 28.58
N GLY A 79 5.87 5.66 29.09
CA GLY A 79 4.54 5.62 29.70
C GLY A 79 4.59 5.61 31.22
N TYR A 80 4.69 6.79 31.85
CA TYR A 80 4.59 6.96 33.31
C TYR A 80 3.75 8.18 33.68
N PHE A 81 2.44 8.13 33.44
CA PHE A 81 1.51 9.12 34.00
C PHE A 81 0.12 8.51 34.23
N GLU A 82 -0.60 9.03 35.21
CA GLU A 82 -2.02 8.70 35.44
C GLU A 82 -2.82 8.93 34.15
N ASP A 83 -3.77 8.04 33.84
CA ASP A 83 -4.58 8.06 32.62
C ASP A 83 -3.85 7.80 31.28
N PHE A 84 -2.61 7.29 31.30
CA PHE A 84 -1.89 6.92 30.07
C PHE A 84 -2.72 5.99 29.16
N GLN A 85 -3.29 4.93 29.73
CA GLN A 85 -4.09 3.95 28.99
C GLN A 85 -5.35 4.58 28.36
N LYS A 86 -6.05 5.43 29.12
CA LYS A 86 -7.23 6.15 28.62
C LYS A 86 -6.88 7.13 27.50
N THR A 87 -5.70 7.75 27.58
CA THR A 87 -5.22 8.72 26.59
C THR A 87 -4.84 8.06 25.26
N ILE A 88 -4.20 6.88 25.30
CA ILE A 88 -3.83 6.14 24.08
C ILE A 88 -5.06 5.54 23.39
N GLU A 89 -5.98 4.95 24.18
CA GLU A 89 -7.24 4.40 23.66
C GLU A 89 -8.10 5.49 23.00
N ASN A 90 -8.23 6.66 23.64
CA ASN A 90 -8.94 7.82 23.06
C ASN A 90 -8.30 8.34 21.76
N ARG A 91 -7.01 8.08 21.53
CA ARG A 91 -6.29 8.48 20.32
C ARG A 91 -6.24 7.37 19.26
N GLY A 92 -6.86 6.23 19.53
CA GLY A 92 -6.87 5.06 18.64
C GLY A 92 -5.54 4.33 18.54
N TYR A 93 -4.67 4.45 19.56
CA TYR A 93 -3.42 3.70 19.65
C TYR A 93 -3.62 2.45 20.50
N GLU A 94 -3.11 1.32 20.01
CA GLU A 94 -3.06 0.05 20.72
C GLU A 94 -1.66 -0.21 21.28
N VAL A 95 -1.58 -0.84 22.46
CA VAL A 95 -0.29 -1.22 23.05
C VAL A 95 0.14 -2.57 22.49
N VAL A 96 1.25 -2.59 21.75
CA VAL A 96 1.74 -3.82 21.08
C VAL A 96 2.92 -4.42 21.83
N GLU A 97 3.74 -3.61 22.49
CA GLU A 97 4.91 -4.10 23.21
C GLU A 97 5.25 -3.23 24.43
N ARG A 98 5.79 -3.84 25.50
CA ARG A 98 6.32 -3.13 26.67
C ARG A 98 7.74 -3.57 26.97
N ARG A 99 8.68 -2.63 26.92
CA ARG A 99 10.12 -2.83 27.19
C ARG A 99 10.54 -1.97 28.38
N GLY A 100 10.28 -2.48 29.58
CA GLY A 100 10.53 -1.76 30.82
C GLY A 100 9.76 -0.44 30.85
N ASN A 101 10.48 0.68 30.71
CA ASN A 101 9.92 2.02 30.74
C ASN A 101 9.31 2.50 29.41
N ILE A 102 9.60 1.77 28.33
CA ILE A 102 9.19 2.10 26.97
C ILE A 102 7.96 1.26 26.62
N VAL A 103 6.92 1.93 26.12
CA VAL A 103 5.70 1.33 25.59
C VAL A 103 5.68 1.58 24.10
N VAL A 104 5.50 0.53 23.32
CA VAL A 104 5.33 0.62 21.88
C VAL A 104 3.84 0.61 21.57
N LEU A 105 3.40 1.63 20.86
CA LEU A 105 2.03 1.82 20.43
C LEU A 105 1.93 1.71 18.92
N GLU A 106 0.86 1.10 18.42
CA GLU A 106 0.55 1.05 17.00
C GLU A 106 -0.83 1.64 16.73
N ARG A 107 -0.98 2.33 15.61
CA ARG A 107 -2.25 2.82 15.10
C ARG A 107 -2.34 2.56 13.61
N GLU A 108 -3.39 1.88 13.20
CA GLU A 108 -3.73 1.74 11.78
C GLU A 108 -4.36 3.05 11.27
N TYR A 109 -3.82 3.59 10.19
CA TYR A 109 -4.48 4.59 9.37
C TYR A 109 -5.26 3.86 8.27
N GLU A 110 -6.58 4.13 8.22
CA GLU A 110 -7.43 3.82 7.07
C GLU A 110 -7.20 4.78 5.91
#